data_AF-A0A356QCZ3-F1
#
_entry.id   AF-A0A356QCZ3-F1
#
_cell.length_a   1.000
_cell.length_b   1.000
_cell.length_c   1.000
_cell.angle_alpha   90.00
_cell.angle_beta   90.00
_cell.angle_gamma   90.00
#
_symmetry.space_group_name_H-M   'P 1'
#
loop_
_entity.id
_entity.type
_entity.pdbx_description
1 polymer ?
#
loop_
_entity_poly.entity_id
_entity_poly.type
_entity_poly.pdbx_seq_one_letter_code
_entity_poly.pdbx_strand_id
1 'polypeptide(L)' 'PAEEFSLAPVAEHLGELLGSPVKLVDDYLDTAPTLSNGDVVLLENVRFNNGEKKDDEQLAKQYAA' A
#
# COMPACT_ATOMS: atom_id res chain seq x y z
N PRO A 1 -9.09 -9.10 -6.43
CA PRO A 1 -8.98 -7.74 -7.01
C PRO A 1 -8.70 -7.83 -8.52
N ALA A 2 -9.16 -6.89 -9.33
CA ALA A 2 -8.81 -6.85 -10.75
C ALA A 2 -7.43 -6.19 -10.92
N GLU A 3 -6.54 -6.81 -11.72
CA GLU A 3 -5.16 -6.31 -11.93
C GLU A 3 -5.12 -4.88 -12.48
N GLU A 4 -6.13 -4.47 -13.24
CA GLU A 4 -6.24 -3.11 -13.80
C GLU A 4 -6.27 -1.99 -12.73
N PHE A 5 -6.64 -2.32 -11.49
CA PHE A 5 -6.71 -1.37 -10.38
C PHE A 5 -5.54 -1.48 -9.40
N SER A 6 -4.55 -2.32 -9.70
CA SER A 6 -3.32 -2.39 -8.92
C SER A 6 -2.54 -1.08 -9.04
N LEU A 7 -1.85 -0.70 -7.97
CA LEU A 7 -0.91 0.41 -7.92
C LEU A 7 0.50 0.00 -8.34
N ALA A 8 0.73 -1.23 -8.82
CA ALA A 8 2.01 -1.66 -9.38
C ALA A 8 2.63 -0.68 -10.40
N PRO A 9 1.90 -0.20 -11.44
CA PRO A 9 2.48 0.78 -12.38
C PRO A 9 2.77 2.13 -11.71
N VAL A 10 2.07 2.47 -10.63
CA VAL A 10 2.32 3.69 -9.86
C VAL A 10 3.57 3.55 -9.01
N ALA A 11 3.79 2.39 -8.38
CA ALA A 11 5.00 2.10 -7.62
C ALA A 11 6.24 2.16 -8.52
N GLU A 12 6.17 1.57 -9.71
CA GLU A 12 7.25 1.60 -10.70
C GLU A 12 7.59 3.05 -11.07
N HIS A 13 6.59 3.83 -11.51
CA HIS A 13 6.81 5.21 -11.91
C HIS A 13 7.30 6.11 -10.76
N LEU A 14 6.78 5.93 -9.56
CA LEU A 14 7.25 6.67 -8.38
C LEU A 14 8.73 6.36 -8.09
N GLY A 15 9.15 5.11 -8.27
CA GLY A 15 10.55 4.72 -8.10
C GLY A 15 11.47 5.39 -9.11
N GLU A 16 11.04 5.54 -10.37
CA GLU A 16 11.78 6.30 -11.39
C GLU A 16 11.95 7.77 -10.99
N LEU A 17 10.88 8.40 -10.51
CA LEU A 17 10.90 9.82 -10.11
C LEU A 17 11.78 10.07 -8.88
N LEU A 18 11.78 9.15 -7.92
CA LEU A 18 12.58 9.26 -6.70
C LEU A 18 14.04 8.81 -6.91
N GLY A 19 14.33 8.10 -8.01
CA GLY A 19 15.64 7.47 -8.22
C GLY A 19 15.95 6.37 -7.22
N SER A 20 14.93 5.79 -6.59
CA SER A 20 15.04 4.75 -5.57
C SER A 20 13.93 3.71 -5.73
N PRO A 21 14.16 2.44 -5.34
CA PRO A 21 13.14 1.40 -5.47
C PRO A 21 11.96 1.67 -4.52
N VAL A 22 10.75 1.66 -5.07
CA VAL A 22 9.50 1.71 -4.30
C VAL A 22 8.87 0.33 -4.32
N LYS A 23 8.76 -0.32 -3.15
CA LYS A 23 8.15 -1.65 -3.04
C LYS A 23 6.64 -1.51 -2.90
N LEU A 24 5.88 -2.25 -3.70
CA LEU A 24 4.44 -2.41 -3.51
C LEU A 24 4.18 -3.53 -2.49
N VAL A 25 3.31 -3.29 -1.52
CA VAL A 25 2.92 -4.27 -0.49
C VAL A 25 1.41 -4.41 -0.52
N ASP A 26 0.90 -5.64 -0.61
CA ASP A 26 -0.53 -5.96 -0.75
C ASP A 26 -1.12 -6.68 0.48
N ASP A 27 -0.27 -7.19 1.38
CA ASP A 27 -0.63 -7.92 2.60
C ASP A 27 -0.46 -7.09 3.89
N TYR A 28 -0.45 -5.76 3.76
CA TYR A 28 -0.08 -4.83 4.84
C TYR A 28 -1.04 -4.79 6.03
N LEU A 29 -2.26 -5.31 5.91
CA LEU A 29 -3.20 -5.42 7.03
C LEU A 29 -2.87 -6.60 7.96
N ASP A 30 -2.21 -7.62 7.43
CA ASP A 30 -1.81 -8.82 8.18
C ASP A 30 -0.32 -8.75 8.58
N THR A 31 0.51 -8.18 7.71
CA THR A 31 1.95 -8.06 7.92
C THR A 31 2.42 -6.62 7.70
N ALA A 32 2.75 -5.92 8.77
CA ALA A 32 3.28 -4.56 8.67
C ALA A 32 4.58 -4.55 7.84
N PRO A 33 4.72 -3.66 6.84
CA PRO A 33 5.91 -3.61 6.03
C PRO A 33 7.12 -3.23 6.89
N THR A 34 8.25 -3.90 6.66
CA THR A 34 9.52 -3.56 7.31
C THR A 34 10.28 -2.57 6.44
N LEU A 35 10.57 -1.38 6.98
CA LEU A 35 11.31 -0.33 6.30
C LEU A 35 12.61 0.01 7.04
N SER A 36 13.67 0.25 6.28
CA SER A 36 14.90 0.89 6.76
C SER A 36 14.84 2.41 6.51
N ASN A 37 15.74 3.17 7.13
CA ASN A 37 15.83 4.61 6.88
C ASN A 37 16.13 4.89 5.40
N GLY A 38 15.23 5.66 4.77
CA GLY A 38 15.32 6.01 3.35
C GLY A 38 14.57 5.07 2.41
N ASP A 39 14.01 3.96 2.92
CA ASP A 39 13.13 3.10 2.12
C ASP A 39 11.78 3.78 1.89
N VAL A 40 11.20 3.51 0.72
CA VAL A 40 9.85 3.92 0.36
C VAL A 40 9.05 2.67 0.00
N VAL A 41 7.88 2.54 0.63
CA VAL A 41 6.92 1.48 0.37
C VAL A 41 5.60 2.12 -0.02
N LEU A 42 4.97 1.57 -1.06
CA LEU A 42 3.61 1.89 -1.46
C LEU A 42 2.70 0.74 -1.04
N LEU A 43 1.63 1.06 -0.32
CA LEU A 43 0.58 0.09 -0.05
C LEU A 43 -0.29 -0.08 -1.29
N GLU A 44 -0.79 -1.29 -1.53
CA GLU A 44 -1.74 -1.57 -2.61
C GLU A 44 -3.03 -0.78 -2.43
N ASN A 45 -3.84 -0.73 -3.49
CA ASN A 45 -5.08 0.00 -3.56
C ASN A 45 -5.99 -0.27 -2.35
N VAL A 46 -6.07 0.72 -1.46
CA VAL A 46 -6.84 0.68 -0.22
C VAL A 46 -8.32 0.32 -0.43
N ARG A 47 -8.88 0.60 -1.61
CA ARG A 47 -10.28 0.28 -1.94
C ARG A 47 -10.53 -1.21 -2.18
N PHE A 48 -9.48 -2.04 -2.18
CA PHE A 48 -9.61 -3.49 -2.10
C PHE A 48 -10.00 -3.96 -0.70
N ASN A 49 -9.72 -3.15 0.34
CA ASN A 49 -10.07 -3.49 1.71
C ASN A 49 -11.56 -3.27 1.97
N ASN A 50 -12.21 -4.31 2.50
CA ASN A 50 -13.59 -4.22 2.94
C ASN A 50 -13.68 -3.24 4.11
N GLY A 51 -14.53 -2.22 3.98
CA GLY A 51 -14.69 -1.18 5.00
C GLY A 51 -14.16 0.18 4.57
N GLU A 52 -13.24 0.25 3.60
CA GLU A 52 -12.61 1.50 3.14
C GLU A 52 -13.66 2.55 2.72
N LYS A 53 -14.64 2.15 1.91
CA LYS A 53 -15.71 3.06 1.44
C LYS A 53 -16.73 3.43 2.52
N LYS A 54 -16.71 2.74 3.66
CA LYS A 54 -17.71 2.87 4.73
C LYS A 54 -17.17 3.59 5.95
N ASP A 55 -15.91 4.03 5.93
CA ASP A 55 -15.23 4.59 7.10
C ASP A 55 -15.24 3.61 8.28
N ASP A 56 -14.90 2.34 7.98
CA ASP A 56 -14.96 1.28 8.99
C ASP A 56 -13.87 1.46 10.06
N GLU A 57 -14.31 1.55 11.32
CA GLU A 57 -13.43 1.81 12.46
C GLU A 57 -12.43 0.66 12.72
N GLN A 58 -12.81 -0.59 12.41
CA GLN A 58 -11.90 -1.73 12.61
C GLN A 58 -10.77 -1.67 11.60
N LEU A 59 -11.09 -1.41 10.34
CA LEU A 59 -10.09 -1.22 9.29
C LEU A 59 -9.16 -0.03 9.63
N ALA A 60 -9.71 1.08 10.10
CA ALA A 60 -8.91 2.24 10.52
C ALA A 60 -7.92 1.89 11.66
N LYS A 61 -8.34 1.05 12.62
CA LYS A 61 -7.46 0.56 13.70
C LYS A 61 -6.34 -0.34 13.17
N GLN A 62 -6.60 -1.16 12.15
CA GLN A 62 -5.57 -1.99 11.53
C GLN A 62 -4.50 -1.15 10.82
N TYR A 63 -4.91 -0.08 10.13
CA TYR A 63 -3.95 0.85 9.51
C TYR A 63 -3.07 1.60 10.52
N ALA A 64 -3.56 1.82 11.73
CA ALA A 64 -2.87 2.60 12.75
C ALA A 64 -1.91 1.78 13.63
N ALA A 65 -1.97 0.45 13.57
CA ALA A 65 -1.17 -0.47 14.37
C ALA A 65 0.29 -0.55 13.88
#